data_AF-A0A292PX05-F1
#
_entry.id   AF-A0A292PX05-F1
#
_cell.length_a   1.000
_cell.length_b   1.000
_cell.length_c   1.000
_cell.angle_alpha   90.00
_cell.angle_beta   90.00
_cell.angle_gamma   90.00
#
_symmetry.space_group_name_H-M   'P 1'
#
loop_
_entity.id
_entity.type
_entity.pdbx_description
1 polymer ?
#
loop_
_entity_poly.entity_id
_entity_poly.type
_entity_poly.pdbx_seq_one_letter_code
_entity_poly.pdbx_strand_id
1 'polypeptide(L)'
;MFRPATMLAFRPAGIYRYHPHVLYACRAIGTAKKKQTNPKRKTASSEVIMEEETTSTRGKQTKYQTAYSRVSMPDAQKRLGFRFRDFEEDGMPVSQMLAETKPQIEGLSNDQIQQIKQTVFNNMVQFIQVEGYPTESDENFKEANVNDLVLLTIFPILAAFRCETGHKVELLREKEIIATDSETGGTEEFVGMSVIGVGNQKFVFVVEAKKASIGQAKKQCMLALKDMGDNNGAGIGFGFVTTGEQWQMICYDCKVFTQTDRFQVLYHSMGHKKEKWMKEASIIVDCIHTAIRSGGFVAA
;
A
#
# COMPACT_ATOMS: atom_id res chain seq x y z
N MET A 1 -12.62 50.88 -45.44
CA MET A 1 -13.74 50.89 -44.47
C MET A 1 -14.29 49.48 -44.37
N PHE A 2 -14.31 48.95 -43.15
CA PHE A 2 -14.65 47.57 -42.81
C PHE A 2 -16.15 47.28 -43.00
N ARG A 3 -16.47 46.07 -43.50
CA ARG A 3 -17.80 45.47 -43.48
C ARG A 3 -18.05 44.83 -42.10
N PRO A 4 -19.24 45.00 -41.48
CA PRO A 4 -19.70 44.09 -40.44
C PRO A 4 -20.66 43.05 -41.05
N ALA A 5 -20.28 41.78 -40.98
CA ALA A 5 -21.16 40.65 -41.25
C ALA A 5 -21.89 40.25 -39.96
N THR A 6 -23.20 40.10 -40.07
CA THR A 6 -24.13 39.79 -38.99
C THR A 6 -24.00 38.35 -38.52
N MET A 7 -24.13 38.15 -37.21
CA MET A 7 -24.01 36.92 -36.45
C MET A 7 -24.85 35.74 -36.98
N LEU A 8 -24.18 34.59 -37.17
CA LEU A 8 -24.80 33.27 -37.20
C LEU A 8 -24.74 32.69 -35.78
N ALA A 9 -25.91 32.55 -35.16
CA ALA A 9 -26.08 31.92 -33.85
C ALA A 9 -25.90 30.40 -33.97
N PHE A 10 -24.86 29.86 -33.33
CA PHE A 10 -24.72 28.43 -33.11
C PHE A 10 -25.62 27.98 -31.96
N ARG A 11 -26.48 27.00 -32.23
CA ARG A 11 -27.24 26.24 -31.22
C ARG A 11 -26.25 25.43 -30.36
N PRO A 12 -26.41 25.38 -29.02
CA PRO A 12 -25.60 24.50 -28.20
C PRO A 12 -26.02 23.04 -28.43
N ALA A 13 -25.07 22.20 -28.83
CA ALA A 13 -25.21 20.76 -28.80
C ALA A 13 -25.37 20.30 -27.33
N GLY A 14 -26.47 19.60 -27.06
CA GLY A 14 -26.76 19.07 -25.74
C GLY A 14 -25.67 18.10 -25.29
N ILE A 15 -25.04 18.41 -24.16
CA ILE A 15 -24.16 17.50 -23.45
C ILE A 15 -25.03 16.41 -22.83
N TYR A 16 -25.00 15.20 -23.41
CA TYR A 16 -25.53 14.00 -22.78
C TYR A 16 -24.69 13.69 -21.53
N ARG A 17 -25.23 14.02 -20.36
CA ARG A 17 -24.69 13.52 -19.09
C ARG A 17 -25.13 12.06 -18.94
N TYR A 18 -24.18 11.15 -19.13
CA TYR A 18 -24.34 9.75 -18.72
C TYR A 18 -24.40 9.70 -17.19
N HIS A 19 -25.57 9.33 -16.66
CA HIS A 19 -25.78 9.01 -15.25
C HIS A 19 -25.47 7.52 -15.07
N PRO A 20 -24.43 7.11 -14.31
CA PRO A 20 -24.32 5.71 -13.91
C PRO A 20 -25.36 5.44 -12.81
N HIS A 21 -26.44 4.76 -13.19
CA HIS A 21 -27.36 4.11 -12.26
C HIS A 21 -26.61 3.02 -11.49
N VAL A 22 -26.30 3.29 -10.22
CA VAL A 22 -25.90 2.26 -9.26
C VAL A 22 -27.19 1.56 -8.81
N LEU A 23 -27.54 0.45 -9.48
CA LEU A 23 -28.53 -0.51 -9.02
C LEU A 23 -27.79 -1.69 -8.40
N TYR A 24 -27.58 -1.66 -7.07
CA TYR A 24 -27.40 -2.89 -6.30
C TYR A 24 -28.77 -3.36 -5.83
N ALA A 25 -29.34 -4.31 -6.57
CA ALA A 25 -30.48 -5.08 -6.12
C ALA A 25 -30.02 -6.13 -5.11
N CYS A 26 -30.14 -5.83 -3.82
CA CYS A 26 -30.15 -6.85 -2.77
C CYS A 26 -31.57 -7.39 -2.63
N ARG A 27 -31.82 -8.67 -3.02
CA ARG A 27 -32.93 -9.46 -2.49
C ARG A 27 -32.81 -10.96 -2.77
N ALA A 28 -32.67 -11.73 -1.69
CA ALA A 28 -33.46 -12.93 -1.34
C ALA A 28 -33.25 -13.16 0.17
N ILE A 29 -34.18 -12.79 1.07
CA ILE A 29 -35.26 -13.64 1.63
C ILE A 29 -34.70 -14.98 2.11
N GLY A 30 -34.65 -15.39 3.38
CA GLY A 30 -35.28 -14.92 4.61
C GLY A 30 -35.85 -16.15 5.33
N THR A 31 -35.57 -16.34 6.62
CA THR A 31 -36.55 -16.95 7.55
C THR A 31 -36.40 -16.32 8.93
N ALA A 32 -37.44 -15.59 9.33
CA ALA A 32 -37.61 -15.08 10.69
C ALA A 32 -38.09 -16.21 11.60
N LYS A 33 -37.56 -16.29 12.82
CA LYS A 33 -38.28 -16.92 13.95
C LYS A 33 -38.81 -15.84 14.86
N LYS A 34 -40.13 -15.65 14.79
CA LYS A 34 -40.93 -14.83 15.69
C LYS A 34 -41.15 -15.60 17.00
N LYS A 35 -41.13 -14.85 18.10
CA LYS A 35 -41.28 -15.26 19.50
C LYS A 35 -42.76 -15.49 19.83
N GLN A 36 -43.14 -16.59 20.49
CA GLN A 36 -44.30 -16.61 21.40
C GLN A 36 -44.29 -17.80 22.39
N THR A 37 -44.20 -17.44 23.69
CA THR A 37 -44.87 -17.95 24.91
C THR A 37 -44.86 -19.45 25.35
N ASN A 38 -44.24 -19.64 26.53
CA ASN A 38 -44.42 -20.62 27.66
C ASN A 38 -45.73 -21.43 27.78
N PRO A 39 -45.80 -22.60 28.51
CA PRO A 39 -45.18 -22.84 29.84
C PRO A 39 -44.68 -24.27 30.23
N LYS A 40 -43.94 -24.29 31.36
CA LYS A 40 -43.53 -25.38 32.30
C LYS A 40 -44.06 -26.82 32.09
N ARG A 41 -43.14 -27.81 32.07
CA ARG A 41 -43.12 -28.97 33.00
C ARG A 41 -41.79 -29.76 32.96
N LYS A 42 -41.38 -30.27 34.12
CA LYS A 42 -40.26 -31.18 34.39
C LYS A 42 -40.44 -32.53 33.67
N THR A 43 -39.35 -33.21 33.30
CA THR A 43 -38.88 -34.55 33.78
C THR A 43 -37.74 -35.05 32.88
N ALA A 44 -36.89 -35.92 33.44
CA ALA A 44 -35.54 -36.33 33.02
C ALA A 44 -35.46 -37.35 31.86
N SER A 45 -34.21 -37.57 31.41
CA SER A 45 -33.60 -38.83 30.93
C SER A 45 -33.11 -38.88 29.47
N SER A 46 -31.81 -39.20 29.38
CA SER A 46 -31.04 -39.95 28.36
C SER A 46 -30.72 -39.35 26.98
N GLU A 47 -29.44 -39.00 26.86
CA GLU A 47 -28.46 -39.49 25.87
C GLU A 47 -28.99 -39.94 24.49
N VAL A 48 -28.62 -39.18 23.45
CA VAL A 48 -27.95 -39.72 22.25
C VAL A 48 -26.97 -38.65 21.75
N ILE A 49 -25.71 -39.05 21.63
CA ILE A 49 -24.59 -38.29 21.08
C ILE A 49 -24.71 -38.32 19.55
N MET A 50 -24.73 -37.14 18.93
CA MET A 50 -24.31 -36.96 17.54
C MET A 50 -23.45 -35.70 17.47
N GLU A 51 -22.14 -35.93 17.36
CA GLU A 51 -21.14 -34.90 17.08
C GLU A 51 -21.33 -34.42 15.64
N GLU A 52 -21.76 -33.17 15.48
CA GLU A 52 -21.67 -32.44 14.23
C GLU A 52 -20.36 -31.66 14.27
N GLU A 53 -19.34 -32.18 13.58
CA GLU A 53 -18.05 -31.51 13.37
C GLU A 53 -18.24 -30.23 12.55
N THR A 54 -18.63 -29.14 13.21
CA THR A 54 -18.35 -27.80 12.69
C THR A 54 -16.87 -27.52 12.93
N THR A 55 -16.05 -27.87 11.94
CA THR A 55 -14.66 -27.42 11.81
C THR A 55 -14.64 -25.90 11.70
N SER A 56 -14.61 -25.22 12.86
CA SER A 56 -14.23 -23.82 12.91
C SER A 56 -12.75 -23.76 12.52
N THR A 57 -12.45 -23.37 11.29
CA THR A 57 -11.13 -22.85 10.91
C THR A 57 -10.90 -21.57 11.70
N ARG A 58 -10.45 -21.76 12.93
CA ARG A 58 -9.98 -20.72 13.83
C ARG A 58 -8.65 -20.25 13.23
N GLY A 59 -8.72 -19.22 12.38
CA GLY A 59 -7.55 -18.51 11.90
C GLY A 59 -6.66 -18.20 13.11
N LYS A 60 -5.38 -18.58 13.01
CA LYS A 60 -4.38 -18.27 14.04
C LYS A 60 -4.49 -16.78 14.35
N GLN A 61 -4.97 -16.47 15.56
CA GLN A 61 -5.01 -15.11 16.08
C GLN A 61 -3.59 -14.53 16.00
N THR A 62 -3.47 -13.41 15.30
CA THR A 62 -2.25 -12.62 15.20
C THR A 62 -1.83 -12.16 16.60
N LYS A 63 -0.53 -12.24 16.88
CA LYS A 63 0.08 -12.15 18.21
C LYS A 63 0.04 -10.74 18.84
N TYR A 64 -0.58 -9.77 18.19
CA TYR A 64 -0.57 -8.37 18.63
C TYR A 64 -1.97 -7.74 18.55
N GLN A 65 -2.57 -7.52 19.72
CA GLN A 65 -3.84 -6.78 19.90
C GLN A 65 -3.63 -5.25 19.89
N THR A 66 -2.45 -4.76 19.51
CA THR A 66 -2.10 -3.35 19.62
C THR A 66 -1.57 -2.85 18.28
N ALA A 67 -2.35 -1.94 17.69
CA ALA A 67 -1.97 -0.92 16.72
C ALA A 67 -0.48 -0.50 16.83
N TYR A 68 0.28 -0.59 15.74
CA TYR A 68 1.70 -0.20 15.71
C TYR A 68 1.91 1.29 15.99
N SER A 69 0.95 2.12 15.62
CA SER A 69 0.94 3.54 15.98
C SER A 69 1.02 3.75 17.49
N ARG A 70 0.40 2.87 18.27
CA ARG A 70 0.38 2.89 19.75
C ARG A 70 1.59 2.23 20.41
N VAL A 71 2.43 1.53 19.64
CA VAL A 71 3.68 0.95 20.18
C VAL A 71 4.69 2.06 20.43
N SER A 72 5.20 2.14 21.66
CA SER A 72 6.22 3.14 22.01
C SER A 72 7.54 2.84 21.28
N MET A 73 8.39 3.86 21.08
CA MET A 73 9.69 3.65 20.44
C MET A 73 10.59 2.65 21.21
N PRO A 74 10.70 2.70 22.56
CA PRO A 74 11.43 1.69 23.32
C PRO A 74 10.87 0.27 23.15
N ASP A 75 9.54 0.11 23.13
CA ASP A 75 8.92 -1.21 22.91
C ASP A 75 9.19 -1.73 21.51
N ALA A 76 9.15 -0.86 20.50
CA ALA A 76 9.50 -1.23 19.13
C ALA A 76 10.95 -1.68 19.03
N GLN A 77 11.90 -0.95 19.63
CA GLN A 77 13.32 -1.32 19.69
C GLN A 77 13.52 -2.68 20.37
N LYS A 78 12.82 -2.92 21.48
CA LYS A 78 12.85 -4.21 22.17
C LYS A 78 12.33 -5.36 21.29
N ARG A 79 11.27 -5.13 20.50
CA ARG A 79 10.70 -6.13 19.59
C ARG A 79 11.59 -6.41 18.38
N LEU A 80 12.24 -5.36 17.86
CA LEU A 80 13.10 -5.44 16.68
C LEU A 80 14.54 -5.88 17.01
N GLY A 81 14.96 -5.74 18.26
CA GLY A 81 16.26 -6.21 18.75
C GLY A 81 17.43 -5.25 18.52
N PHE A 82 17.18 -4.01 18.11
CA PHE A 82 18.20 -2.98 17.90
C PHE A 82 17.67 -1.58 18.20
N ARG A 83 18.57 -0.59 18.32
CA ARG A 83 18.20 0.81 18.49
C ARG A 83 18.06 1.48 17.14
N PHE A 84 16.99 2.25 16.95
CA PHE A 84 16.77 3.01 15.70
C PHE A 84 17.89 3.99 15.41
N ARG A 85 18.51 4.59 16.44
CA ARG A 85 19.63 5.51 16.26
C ARG A 85 20.77 4.84 15.49
N ASP A 86 21.15 3.64 15.91
CA ASP A 86 22.22 2.87 15.28
C ASP A 86 21.81 2.52 13.83
N PHE A 87 20.55 2.10 13.64
CA PHE A 87 20.02 1.80 12.31
C PHE A 87 20.02 3.01 11.36
N GLU A 88 19.71 4.23 11.82
CA GLU A 88 19.75 5.45 10.98
C GLU A 88 21.15 5.76 10.41
N GLU A 89 22.22 5.29 11.05
CA GLU A 89 23.60 5.49 10.59
C GLU A 89 24.00 4.47 9.49
N ASP A 90 23.26 3.37 9.35
CA ASP A 90 23.55 2.24 8.47
C ASP A 90 22.77 2.31 7.13
N GLY A 91 22.84 3.46 6.46
CA GLY A 91 22.28 3.64 5.11
C GLY A 91 23.21 3.14 4.01
N MET A 92 22.66 2.51 2.97
CA MET A 92 23.41 2.16 1.76
C MET A 92 22.82 2.83 0.50
N PRO A 93 23.62 3.02 -0.57
CA PRO A 93 23.08 3.51 -1.84
C PRO A 93 21.98 2.61 -2.38
N VAL A 94 20.93 3.20 -2.97
CA VAL A 94 19.82 2.44 -3.58
C VAL A 94 20.34 1.45 -4.62
N SER A 95 21.29 1.87 -5.47
CA SER A 95 21.90 1.00 -6.48
C SER A 95 22.56 -0.25 -5.89
N GLN A 96 23.17 -0.14 -4.71
CA GLN A 96 23.77 -1.27 -4.00
C GLN A 96 22.68 -2.25 -3.55
N MET A 97 21.63 -1.76 -2.88
CA MET A 97 20.51 -2.61 -2.44
C MET A 97 19.83 -3.34 -3.60
N LEU A 98 19.61 -2.65 -4.73
CA LEU A 98 19.02 -3.26 -5.92
C LEU A 98 19.92 -4.33 -6.55
N ALA A 99 21.25 -4.15 -6.50
CA ALA A 99 22.21 -5.13 -7.02
C ALA A 99 22.32 -6.38 -6.12
N GLU A 100 22.17 -6.21 -4.80
CA GLU A 100 22.17 -7.32 -3.84
C GLU A 100 20.87 -8.12 -3.88
N THR A 101 19.77 -7.49 -4.30
CA THR A 101 18.48 -8.16 -4.42
C THR A 101 18.49 -9.11 -5.62
N LYS A 102 18.17 -10.38 -5.38
CA LYS A 102 18.02 -11.40 -6.44
C LYS A 102 16.54 -11.55 -6.80
N PRO A 103 16.08 -11.01 -7.95
CA PRO A 103 14.69 -11.15 -8.35
C PRO A 103 14.34 -12.61 -8.61
N GLN A 104 13.15 -13.02 -8.20
CA GLN A 104 12.73 -14.42 -8.28
C GLN A 104 11.74 -14.68 -9.40
N ILE A 105 11.09 -13.62 -9.91
CA ILE A 105 10.22 -13.68 -11.07
C ILE A 105 10.70 -12.72 -12.17
N GLU A 106 10.32 -13.06 -13.40
CA GLU A 106 10.55 -12.21 -14.54
C GLU A 106 9.85 -10.85 -14.34
N GLY A 107 10.51 -9.82 -14.83
CA GLY A 107 10.08 -8.44 -14.66
C GLY A 107 9.43 -7.88 -15.91
N LEU A 108 9.35 -6.56 -15.90
CA LEU A 108 9.05 -5.78 -17.08
C LEU A 108 10.34 -5.60 -17.87
N SER A 109 10.23 -5.47 -19.18
CA SER A 109 11.36 -5.12 -20.03
C SER A 109 11.86 -3.70 -19.72
N ASN A 110 13.10 -3.40 -20.12
CA ASN A 110 13.67 -2.07 -19.93
C ASN A 110 12.81 -0.97 -20.59
N ASP A 111 12.27 -1.23 -21.78
CA ASP A 111 11.41 -0.28 -22.49
C ASP A 111 10.10 -0.02 -21.73
N GLN A 112 9.49 -1.06 -21.16
CA GLN A 112 8.30 -0.94 -20.32
C GLN A 112 8.60 -0.13 -19.05
N ILE A 113 9.74 -0.39 -18.40
CA ILE A 113 10.17 0.39 -17.23
C ILE A 113 10.36 1.87 -17.57
N GLN A 114 10.97 2.19 -18.73
CA GLN A 114 11.11 3.58 -19.16
C GLN A 114 9.76 4.27 -19.41
N GLN A 115 8.80 3.56 -20.00
CA GLN A 115 7.44 4.07 -20.20
C GLN A 115 6.72 4.32 -18.87
N ILE A 116 6.91 3.45 -17.88
CA ILE A 116 6.32 3.61 -16.55
C ILE A 116 6.96 4.78 -15.83
N LYS A 117 8.30 4.93 -15.88
CA LYS A 117 9.00 6.11 -15.37
C LYS A 117 8.42 7.40 -15.96
N GLN A 118 8.13 7.41 -17.26
CA GLN A 118 7.48 8.55 -17.89
C GLN A 118 6.06 8.81 -17.37
N THR A 119 5.28 7.75 -17.14
CA THR A 119 3.93 7.84 -16.60
C THR A 119 3.93 8.39 -15.18
N VAL A 120 4.79 7.85 -14.32
CA VAL A 120 4.97 8.32 -12.93
C VAL A 120 5.38 9.78 -12.90
N PHE A 121 6.36 10.19 -13.73
CA PHE A 121 6.76 11.58 -13.87
C PHE A 121 5.57 12.48 -14.23
N ASN A 122 4.79 12.10 -15.24
CA ASN A 122 3.65 12.88 -15.71
C ASN A 122 2.58 13.00 -14.62
N ASN A 123 2.29 11.92 -13.90
CA ASN A 123 1.33 11.92 -12.80
C ASN A 123 1.75 12.90 -11.69
N MET A 124 3.03 12.89 -11.30
CA MET A 124 3.57 13.79 -10.27
C MET A 124 3.52 15.26 -10.73
N VAL A 125 3.85 15.54 -12.00
CA VAL A 125 3.74 16.91 -12.55
C VAL A 125 2.30 17.39 -12.55
N GLN A 126 1.35 16.56 -12.99
CA GLN A 126 -0.07 16.90 -12.98
C GLN A 126 -0.59 17.12 -11.56
N PHE A 127 -0.18 16.28 -10.61
CA PHE A 127 -0.51 16.47 -9.19
C PHE A 127 -0.04 17.85 -8.71
N ILE A 128 1.23 18.21 -8.91
CA ILE A 128 1.76 19.50 -8.49
C ILE A 128 1.01 20.67 -9.16
N GLN A 129 0.62 20.53 -10.42
CA GLN A 129 -0.11 21.56 -11.16
C GLN A 129 -1.53 21.79 -10.64
N VAL A 130 -2.18 20.73 -10.13
CA VAL A 130 -3.59 20.78 -9.69
C VAL A 130 -3.71 21.02 -8.19
N GLU A 131 -2.97 20.26 -7.39
CA GLU A 131 -3.04 20.27 -5.91
C GLU A 131 -2.00 21.21 -5.28
N GLY A 132 -1.01 21.66 -6.05
CA GLY A 132 0.12 22.42 -5.54
C GLY A 132 1.26 21.52 -5.03
N TYR A 133 2.35 22.17 -4.63
CA TYR A 133 3.52 21.44 -4.13
C TYR A 133 3.29 20.96 -2.69
N PRO A 134 3.44 19.65 -2.41
CA PRO A 134 3.20 19.08 -1.08
C PRO A 134 4.33 19.46 -0.12
N THR A 135 4.13 20.53 0.65
CA THR A 135 5.11 21.02 1.63
C THR A 135 4.48 21.20 2.99
N GLU A 136 5.20 20.84 4.06
CA GLU A 136 4.74 21.06 5.43
C GLU A 136 4.45 22.53 5.74
N SER A 137 5.09 23.45 5.01
CA SER A 137 4.86 24.89 5.09
C SER A 137 3.49 25.33 4.56
N ASP A 138 2.79 24.48 3.82
CA ASP A 138 1.42 24.71 3.36
C ASP A 138 0.43 24.13 4.38
N GLU A 139 -0.41 25.00 4.95
CA GLU A 139 -1.45 24.62 5.91
C GLU A 139 -2.48 23.66 5.30
N ASN A 140 -2.68 23.72 3.98
CA ASN A 140 -3.61 22.84 3.28
C ASN A 140 -3.01 21.46 2.97
N PHE A 141 -1.69 21.32 3.04
CA PHE A 141 -1.03 20.04 2.82
C PHE A 141 -1.38 19.07 3.96
N LYS A 142 -2.04 17.97 3.61
CA LYS A 142 -2.49 16.94 4.53
C LYS A 142 -1.82 15.62 4.20
N GLU A 143 -1.90 14.69 5.14
CA GLU A 143 -1.41 13.32 4.92
C GLU A 143 -2.11 12.63 3.74
N ALA A 144 -3.36 12.99 3.45
CA ALA A 144 -4.05 12.56 2.23
C ALA A 144 -3.28 12.88 0.95
N ASN A 145 -2.66 14.06 0.86
CA ASN A 145 -1.85 14.45 -0.30
C ASN A 145 -0.61 13.54 -0.45
N VAL A 146 0.02 13.14 0.67
CA VAL A 146 1.12 12.17 0.65
C VAL A 146 0.63 10.82 0.12
N ASN A 147 -0.52 10.36 0.61
CA ASN A 147 -1.08 9.09 0.19
C ASN A 147 -1.48 9.07 -1.29
N ASP A 148 -1.99 10.19 -1.81
CA ASP A 148 -2.30 10.31 -3.23
C ASP A 148 -1.04 10.29 -4.09
N LEU A 149 0.06 10.93 -3.66
CA LEU A 149 1.37 10.82 -4.33
C LEU A 149 1.90 9.39 -4.33
N VAL A 150 1.77 8.67 -3.21
CA VAL A 150 2.13 7.26 -3.11
C VAL A 150 1.34 6.44 -4.13
N LEU A 151 0.02 6.65 -4.19
CA LEU A 151 -0.84 5.95 -5.15
C LEU A 151 -0.46 6.27 -6.60
N LEU A 152 -0.28 7.55 -6.94
CA LEU A 152 0.13 8.00 -8.28
C LEU A 152 1.48 7.44 -8.73
N THR A 153 2.33 7.07 -7.77
CA THR A 153 3.63 6.43 -8.00
C THR A 153 3.49 4.93 -8.21
N ILE A 154 2.83 4.23 -7.28
CA ILE A 154 2.78 2.76 -7.24
C ILE A 154 1.81 2.18 -8.28
N PHE A 155 0.66 2.85 -8.47
CA PHE A 155 -0.43 2.32 -9.28
C PHE A 155 -0.03 2.00 -10.73
N PRO A 156 0.63 2.90 -11.50
CA PRO A 156 1.05 2.57 -12.86
C PRO A 156 2.07 1.40 -12.91
N ILE A 157 2.91 1.25 -11.88
CA ILE A 157 3.89 0.17 -11.79
C ILE A 157 3.18 -1.17 -11.62
N LEU A 158 2.25 -1.26 -10.66
CA LEU A 158 1.47 -2.48 -10.40
C LEU A 158 0.56 -2.84 -11.58
N ALA A 159 -0.10 -1.85 -12.17
CA ALA A 159 -0.98 -2.06 -13.31
C ALA A 159 -0.20 -2.65 -14.50
N ALA A 160 0.94 -2.06 -14.85
CA ALA A 160 1.78 -2.58 -15.92
C ALA A 160 2.33 -3.97 -15.59
N PHE A 161 2.86 -4.17 -14.37
CA PHE A 161 3.36 -5.48 -13.93
C PHE A 161 2.29 -6.57 -14.06
N ARG A 162 1.07 -6.30 -13.62
CA ARG A 162 -0.06 -7.25 -13.72
C ARG A 162 -0.44 -7.55 -15.16
N CYS A 163 -0.51 -6.53 -16.02
CA CYS A 163 -0.87 -6.70 -17.42
C CYS A 163 0.15 -7.54 -18.18
N GLU A 164 1.44 -7.33 -17.92
CA GLU A 164 2.52 -7.97 -18.67
C GLU A 164 2.87 -9.37 -18.17
N THR A 165 2.87 -9.58 -16.85
CA THR A 165 3.31 -10.86 -16.26
C THR A 165 2.15 -11.79 -15.90
N GLY A 166 0.92 -11.27 -15.84
CA GLY A 166 -0.25 -11.99 -15.33
C GLY A 166 -0.22 -12.24 -13.81
N HIS A 167 0.82 -11.83 -13.10
CA HIS A 167 0.90 -11.99 -11.65
C HIS A 167 -0.10 -11.09 -10.93
N LYS A 168 -0.93 -11.71 -10.08
CA LYS A 168 -1.97 -11.01 -9.33
C LYS A 168 -1.40 -10.38 -8.07
N VAL A 169 -0.93 -9.15 -8.21
CA VAL A 169 -0.56 -8.28 -7.08
C VAL A 169 -1.71 -7.31 -6.81
N GLU A 170 -2.19 -7.29 -5.57
CA GLU A 170 -3.25 -6.40 -5.10
C GLU A 170 -2.64 -5.37 -4.15
N LEU A 171 -3.02 -4.10 -4.35
CA LEU A 171 -2.69 -3.02 -3.43
C LEU A 171 -3.88 -2.80 -2.51
N LEU A 172 -3.68 -3.08 -1.22
CA LEU A 172 -4.66 -2.78 -0.19
C LEU A 172 -4.32 -1.43 0.46
N ARG A 173 -5.37 -0.69 0.79
CA ARG A 173 -5.29 0.52 1.61
C ARG A 173 -5.89 0.19 2.96
N GLU A 174 -5.05 0.12 3.97
CA GLU A 174 -5.45 -0.23 5.33
C GLU A 174 -5.40 1.01 6.22
N LYS A 175 -6.28 1.11 7.22
CA LYS A 175 -6.22 2.24 8.18
C LYS A 175 -5.06 2.12 9.16
N GLU A 176 -4.59 0.88 9.36
CA GLU A 176 -3.44 0.49 10.16
C GLU A 176 -3.17 -0.99 9.85
N ILE A 177 -1.92 -1.37 9.57
CA ILE A 177 -1.48 -2.71 9.15
C ILE A 177 -1.87 -3.79 10.18
N ILE A 178 -2.14 -3.42 11.44
CA ILE A 178 -2.78 -4.31 12.42
C ILE A 178 -3.77 -3.54 13.32
N ALA A 179 -5.06 -3.60 13.02
CA ALA A 179 -6.10 -3.39 14.02
C ALA A 179 -7.31 -4.29 13.75
N THR A 180 -7.58 -5.23 14.65
CA THR A 180 -8.82 -6.02 14.65
C THR A 180 -9.99 -5.26 15.28
N ASP A 181 -9.74 -4.05 15.82
CA ASP A 181 -10.61 -3.28 16.69
C ASP A 181 -10.39 -1.76 16.55
N SER A 182 -10.54 -1.18 15.36
CA SER A 182 -10.38 0.27 15.17
C SER A 182 -11.68 1.07 15.35
N GLU A 183 -12.11 1.28 16.60
CA GLU A 183 -12.80 2.52 16.97
C GLU A 183 -11.75 3.60 17.23
N THR A 184 -11.15 4.13 16.15
CA THR A 184 -10.60 5.50 16.04
C THR A 184 -9.94 5.66 14.69
N GLY A 185 -10.15 6.81 14.05
CA GLY A 185 -9.62 7.10 12.70
C GLY A 185 -8.10 7.15 12.67
N GLY A 186 -7.48 6.16 12.03
CA GLY A 186 -6.08 6.12 11.64
C GLY A 186 -5.87 6.54 10.17
N THR A 187 -4.62 6.81 9.83
CA THR A 187 -4.12 7.25 8.52
C THR A 187 -3.92 6.06 7.59
N GLU A 188 -4.19 6.22 6.29
CA GLU A 188 -4.12 5.11 5.33
C GLU A 188 -2.68 4.67 5.02
N GLU A 189 -2.41 3.39 5.23
CA GLU A 189 -1.16 2.67 4.96
C GLU A 189 -1.38 1.77 3.73
N PHE A 190 -0.34 1.53 2.92
CA PHE A 190 -0.47 0.71 1.71
C PHE A 190 0.24 -0.63 1.87
N VAL A 191 -0.47 -1.71 1.58
CA VAL A 191 0.07 -3.08 1.63
C VAL A 191 -0.04 -3.72 0.26
N GLY A 192 1.10 -4.09 -0.32
CA GLY A 192 1.18 -4.89 -1.54
C GLY A 192 1.14 -6.37 -1.21
N MET A 193 0.12 -7.08 -1.69
CA MET A 193 -0.04 -8.52 -1.50
C MET A 193 -0.02 -9.27 -2.82
N SER A 194 0.72 -10.38 -2.87
CA SER A 194 0.71 -11.33 -3.99
C SER A 194 -0.22 -12.49 -3.67
N VAL A 195 -1.15 -12.77 -4.59
CA VAL A 195 -2.05 -13.93 -4.49
C VAL A 195 -1.43 -15.07 -5.30
N ILE A 196 -0.81 -16.03 -4.61
CA ILE A 196 -0.09 -17.17 -5.24
C ILE A 196 -1.03 -18.38 -5.45
N GLY A 197 -2.25 -18.33 -4.91
CA GLY A 197 -3.29 -19.35 -5.10
C GLY A 197 -4.48 -19.13 -4.17
N VAL A 198 -5.50 -19.99 -4.25
CA VAL A 198 -6.65 -19.96 -3.32
C VAL A 198 -6.15 -20.25 -1.91
N GLY A 199 -6.24 -19.27 -1.01
CA GLY A 199 -5.77 -19.38 0.38
C GLY A 199 -4.28 -19.11 0.60
N ASN A 200 -3.49 -18.87 -0.44
CA ASN A 200 -2.05 -18.58 -0.35
C ASN A 200 -1.78 -17.13 -0.73
N GLN A 201 -1.91 -16.23 0.24
CA GLN A 201 -1.54 -14.82 0.13
C GLN A 201 -0.16 -14.62 0.76
N LYS A 202 0.71 -13.88 0.07
CA LYS A 202 2.01 -13.47 0.60
C LYS A 202 2.15 -11.96 0.55
N PHE A 203 2.66 -11.39 1.62
CA PHE A 203 2.98 -9.97 1.65
C PHE A 203 4.24 -9.72 0.85
N VAL A 204 4.17 -8.76 -0.08
CA VAL A 204 5.26 -8.43 -1.01
C VAL A 204 6.00 -7.20 -0.51
N PHE A 205 5.24 -6.13 -0.26
CA PHE A 205 5.79 -4.90 0.28
C PHE A 205 4.77 -4.15 1.12
N VAL A 206 5.26 -3.19 1.89
CA VAL A 206 4.45 -2.24 2.67
C VAL A 206 4.96 -0.83 2.42
N VAL A 207 4.07 0.16 2.36
CA VAL A 207 4.43 1.58 2.27
C VAL A 207 3.77 2.33 3.41
N GLU A 208 4.63 2.94 4.22
CA GLU A 208 4.23 3.79 5.32
C GLU A 208 4.48 5.25 4.95
N ALA A 209 3.39 5.97 4.80
CA ALA A 209 3.38 7.38 4.46
C ALA A 209 3.08 8.21 5.71
N LYS A 210 3.88 9.25 5.96
CA LYS A 210 3.62 10.23 7.01
C LYS A 210 3.98 11.61 6.53
N LYS A 211 3.13 12.60 6.83
CA LYS A 211 3.41 14.00 6.52
C LYS A 211 4.71 14.50 7.17
N ALA A 212 4.86 14.31 8.49
CA ALA A 212 5.89 15.01 9.28
C ALA A 212 6.78 14.12 10.16
N SER A 213 6.58 12.79 10.18
CA SER A 213 7.33 11.92 11.09
C SER A 213 7.85 10.66 10.42
N ILE A 214 8.98 10.80 9.74
CA ILE A 214 9.73 9.68 9.15
C ILE A 214 10.09 8.63 10.21
N GLY A 215 10.44 9.05 11.44
CA GLY A 215 10.75 8.12 12.52
C GLY A 215 9.55 7.25 12.95
N GLN A 216 8.35 7.82 13.00
CA GLN A 216 7.13 7.05 13.27
C GLN A 216 6.78 6.14 12.11
N ALA A 217 6.89 6.63 10.88
CA ALA A 217 6.66 5.83 9.68
C ALA A 217 7.61 4.62 9.65
N LYS A 218 8.90 4.85 9.89
CA LYS A 218 9.90 3.79 9.95
C LYS A 218 9.60 2.77 11.04
N LYS A 219 9.23 3.21 12.24
CA LYS A 219 8.83 2.32 13.33
C LYS A 219 7.71 1.37 12.91
N GLN A 220 6.64 1.92 12.34
CA GLN A 220 5.47 1.14 11.93
C GLN A 220 5.81 0.20 10.77
N CYS A 221 6.50 0.71 9.75
CA CYS A 221 6.98 -0.06 8.60
C CYS A 221 7.87 -1.24 9.00
N MET A 222 8.83 -1.05 9.91
CA MET A 222 9.72 -2.13 10.35
C MET A 222 9.01 -3.19 11.19
N LEU A 223 8.07 -2.79 12.06
CA LEU A 223 7.23 -3.74 12.80
C LEU A 223 6.38 -4.58 11.84
N ALA A 224 5.76 -3.92 10.85
CA ALA A 224 5.01 -4.58 9.79
C ALA A 224 5.87 -5.57 9.00
N LEU A 225 7.07 -5.17 8.59
CA LEU A 225 8.02 -6.05 7.89
C LEU A 225 8.41 -7.26 8.73
N LYS A 226 8.61 -7.06 10.03
CA LYS A 226 8.95 -8.17 10.92
C LYS A 226 7.82 -9.20 10.95
N ASP A 227 6.58 -8.74 11.10
CA ASP A 227 5.41 -9.63 11.13
C ASP A 227 5.13 -10.23 9.74
N MET A 228 5.37 -9.51 8.65
CA MET A 228 5.33 -10.05 7.29
C MET A 228 6.32 -11.21 7.12
N GLY A 229 7.56 -11.05 7.60
CA GLY A 229 8.57 -12.11 7.57
C GLY A 229 8.14 -13.34 8.38
N ASP A 230 7.67 -13.11 9.61
CA ASP A 230 7.17 -14.18 10.49
C ASP A 230 5.96 -14.92 9.86
N ASN A 231 5.06 -14.20 9.17
CA ASN A 231 3.86 -14.76 8.52
C ASN A 231 4.16 -15.46 7.19
N ASN A 232 5.06 -14.93 6.38
CA ASN A 232 5.47 -15.55 5.11
C ASN A 232 6.31 -16.82 5.36
N GLY A 233 6.86 -16.99 6.56
CA GLY A 233 7.67 -18.14 6.97
C GLY A 233 9.10 -18.15 6.41
N ALA A 234 9.34 -17.43 5.33
CA ALA A 234 10.63 -17.13 4.72
C ALA A 234 10.46 -16.09 3.60
N GLY A 235 11.58 -15.58 3.08
CA GLY A 235 11.61 -14.65 1.95
C GLY A 235 11.92 -13.22 2.37
N ILE A 236 12.05 -12.35 1.37
CA ILE A 236 12.41 -10.95 1.58
C ILE A 236 11.13 -10.12 1.68
N GLY A 237 11.01 -9.31 2.73
CA GLY A 237 10.00 -8.27 2.86
C GLY A 237 10.58 -6.91 2.50
N PHE A 238 9.83 -6.12 1.73
CA PHE A 238 10.23 -4.76 1.36
C PHE A 238 9.30 -3.72 1.97
N GLY A 239 9.89 -2.72 2.60
CA GLY A 239 9.19 -1.60 3.20
C GLY A 239 9.60 -0.31 2.53
N PHE A 240 8.65 0.61 2.44
CA PHE A 240 8.92 1.97 1.99
C PHE A 240 8.43 2.94 3.05
N VAL A 241 9.24 3.94 3.32
CA VAL A 241 8.89 5.06 4.20
C VAL A 241 8.95 6.33 3.38
N THR A 242 7.91 7.17 3.46
CA THR A 242 7.84 8.36 2.62
C THR A 242 7.08 9.53 3.24
N THR A 243 7.52 10.74 2.88
CA THR A 243 6.81 12.01 3.07
C THR A 243 6.13 12.50 1.78
N GLY A 244 6.13 11.68 0.73
CA GLY A 244 5.75 12.04 -0.63
C GLY A 244 6.94 12.63 -1.40
N GLU A 245 7.66 13.56 -0.79
CA GLU A 245 8.85 14.19 -1.38
C GLU A 245 10.08 13.27 -1.34
N GLN A 246 10.34 12.67 -0.18
CA GLN A 246 11.48 11.79 0.06
C GLN A 246 11.00 10.38 0.32
N TRP A 247 11.80 9.42 -0.13
CA TRP A 247 11.54 8.00 0.03
C TRP A 247 12.76 7.30 0.61
N GLN A 248 12.50 6.21 1.32
CA GLN A 248 13.52 5.31 1.84
C GLN A 248 13.00 3.88 1.71
N MET A 249 13.83 3.00 1.16
CA MET A 249 13.52 1.58 1.04
C MET A 249 14.17 0.83 2.20
N ILE A 250 13.43 -0.12 2.78
CA ILE A 250 13.85 -0.99 3.87
C ILE A 250 13.66 -2.43 3.38
N CYS A 251 14.62 -3.29 3.66
CA CYS A 251 14.59 -4.70 3.32
C CYS A 251 14.73 -5.52 4.60
N TYR A 252 13.98 -6.62 4.69
CA TYR A 252 14.07 -7.58 5.78
C TYR A 252 14.10 -9.01 5.22
N ASP A 253 15.20 -9.72 5.44
CA ASP A 253 15.41 -11.10 4.96
C ASP A 253 15.02 -12.18 5.99
N CYS A 254 14.16 -11.82 6.95
CA CYS A 254 13.83 -12.60 8.15
C CYS A 254 14.95 -12.71 9.20
N LYS A 255 16.13 -12.12 8.98
CA LYS A 255 17.24 -12.10 9.95
C LYS A 255 17.72 -10.69 10.25
N VAL A 256 17.97 -9.90 9.21
CA VAL A 256 18.61 -8.60 9.27
C VAL A 256 17.75 -7.58 8.52
N PHE A 257 17.66 -6.38 9.10
CA PHE A 257 17.12 -5.22 8.42
C PHE A 257 18.24 -4.46 7.72
N THR A 258 18.02 -4.07 6.47
CA THR A 258 18.86 -3.12 5.75
C THR A 258 18.00 -1.97 5.22
N GLN A 259 18.60 -0.81 5.00
CA GLN A 259 17.89 0.34 4.43
C GLN A 259 18.75 1.10 3.44
N THR A 260 18.11 1.79 2.51
CA THR A 260 18.80 2.72 1.63
C THR A 260 19.04 4.05 2.34
N ASP A 261 19.94 4.86 1.81
CA ASP A 261 19.89 6.30 2.01
C ASP A 261 18.53 6.85 1.58
N ARG A 262 18.12 7.98 2.17
CA ARG A 262 16.92 8.69 1.70
C ARG A 262 17.19 9.28 0.33
N PHE A 263 16.23 9.15 -0.57
CA PHE A 263 16.32 9.70 -1.91
C PHE A 263 15.11 10.58 -2.24
N GLN A 264 15.38 11.62 -3.01
CA GLN A 264 14.39 12.61 -3.41
C GLN A 264 13.60 12.09 -4.60
N VAL A 265 12.27 12.12 -4.52
CA VAL A 265 11.37 11.71 -5.61
C VAL A 265 10.60 12.89 -6.18
N LEU A 266 10.31 13.92 -5.38
CA LEU A 266 9.60 15.11 -5.82
C LEU A 266 10.51 16.35 -5.82
N TYR A 267 10.32 17.25 -6.78
CA TYR A 267 11.03 18.53 -6.85
C TYR A 267 10.06 19.68 -7.08
N HIS A 268 10.31 20.83 -6.45
CA HIS A 268 9.46 22.02 -6.64
C HIS A 268 9.34 22.45 -8.12
N SER A 269 10.41 22.31 -8.89
CA SER A 269 10.49 22.65 -10.32
C SER A 269 10.42 21.42 -11.23
N MET A 270 9.71 20.37 -10.81
CA MET A 270 9.69 19.08 -11.50
C MET A 270 9.26 19.18 -12.97
N GLY A 271 8.31 20.05 -13.30
CA GLY A 271 7.85 20.27 -14.68
C GLY A 271 8.96 20.70 -15.66
N HIS A 272 10.03 21.34 -15.17
CA HIS A 272 11.18 21.77 -15.97
C HIS A 272 12.42 20.88 -15.77
N LYS A 273 12.33 19.86 -14.92
CA LYS A 273 13.46 19.03 -14.48
C LYS A 273 13.27 17.56 -14.84
N LYS A 274 12.62 17.29 -15.98
CA LYS A 274 12.35 15.93 -16.45
C LYS A 274 13.62 15.08 -16.54
N GLU A 275 14.67 15.57 -17.20
CA GLU A 275 15.93 14.83 -17.37
C GLU A 275 16.58 14.53 -16.02
N LYS A 276 16.60 15.51 -15.11
CA LYS A 276 17.11 15.32 -13.74
C LYS A 276 16.29 14.26 -13.00
N TRP A 277 14.96 14.35 -13.06
CA TRP A 277 14.09 13.38 -12.41
C TRP A 277 14.31 11.98 -12.97
N MET A 278 14.41 11.83 -14.30
CA MET A 278 14.69 10.55 -14.95
C MET A 278 16.02 9.95 -14.50
N LYS A 279 17.04 10.78 -14.28
CA LYS A 279 18.35 10.32 -13.84
C LYS A 279 18.41 9.95 -12.36
N GLU A 280 17.78 10.73 -11.49
CA GLU A 280 17.99 10.64 -10.03
C GLU A 280 16.80 10.06 -9.29
N ALA A 281 15.59 10.56 -9.57
CA ALA A 281 14.39 10.27 -8.80
C ALA A 281 13.60 9.06 -9.35
N SER A 282 13.74 8.75 -10.63
CA SER A 282 13.04 7.62 -11.28
C SER A 282 13.41 6.26 -10.70
N ILE A 283 14.48 6.20 -9.90
CA ILE A 283 14.91 5.02 -9.16
C ILE A 283 13.80 4.44 -8.26
N ILE A 284 12.83 5.26 -7.83
CA ILE A 284 11.66 4.77 -7.09
C ILE A 284 10.89 3.70 -7.87
N VAL A 285 10.83 3.82 -9.19
CA VAL A 285 10.18 2.84 -10.06
C VAL A 285 10.94 1.51 -10.03
N ASP A 286 12.26 1.57 -10.09
CA ASP A 286 13.12 0.38 -10.02
C ASP A 286 13.03 -0.30 -8.65
N CYS A 287 12.93 0.48 -7.56
CA CYS A 287 12.75 -0.04 -6.21
C CYS A 287 11.43 -0.80 -6.04
N ILE A 288 10.30 -0.19 -6.44
CA ILE A 288 8.98 -0.83 -6.34
C ILE A 288 8.93 -2.04 -7.26
N HIS A 289 9.45 -1.94 -8.48
CA HIS A 289 9.53 -3.06 -9.41
C HIS A 289 10.33 -4.24 -8.84
N THR A 290 11.48 -3.96 -8.22
CA THR A 290 12.32 -4.96 -7.57
C THR A 290 11.61 -5.61 -6.38
N ALA A 291 10.92 -4.82 -5.55
CA ALA A 291 10.12 -5.33 -4.45
C ALA A 291 9.02 -6.28 -4.95
N ILE A 292 8.34 -5.95 -6.05
CA ILE A 292 7.30 -6.82 -6.63
C ILE A 292 7.89 -8.13 -7.16
N ARG A 293 9.10 -8.10 -7.72
CA ARG A 293 9.76 -9.27 -8.29
C ARG A 293 10.41 -10.20 -7.27
N SER A 294 10.59 -9.74 -6.05
CA SER A 294 11.42 -10.41 -5.05
C SER A 294 10.68 -10.65 -3.73
N GLY A 295 9.65 -9.85 -3.47
CA GLY A 295 8.92 -9.81 -2.21
C GLY A 295 8.07 -11.05 -1.97
N GLY A 296 8.13 -11.59 -0.75
CA GLY A 296 7.34 -12.75 -0.33
C GLY A 296 7.80 -14.09 -0.91
N PHE A 297 8.81 -14.11 -1.77
CA PHE A 297 9.36 -15.35 -2.31
C PHE A 297 10.65 -15.76 -1.57
N VAL A 298 10.89 -17.07 -1.46
CA VAL A 298 12.05 -17.60 -0.74
C VAL A 298 13.30 -17.41 -1.60
N ALA A 299 14.26 -16.62 -1.15
CA ALA A 299 15.55 -16.53 -1.82
C ALA A 299 16.16 -17.95 -1.89
N ALA A 300 16.35 -18.47 -3.10
CA ALA A 300 16.96 -19.77 -3.35
C ALA A 300 18.44 -19.79 -2.94
#